data_AF-A0A3B9TSA9-F1
#
_entry.id   AF-A0A3B9TSA9-F1
#
_cell.length_a   1.000
_cell.length_b   1.000
_cell.length_c   1.000
_cell.angle_alpha   90.00
_cell.angle_beta   90.00
_cell.angle_gamma   90.00
#
_symmetry.space_group_name_H-M   'P 1'
#
loop_
_entity.id
_entity.type
_entity.pdbx_description
1 polymer ?
#
loop_
_entity_poly.entity_id
_entity_poly.type
_entity_poly.pdbx_seq_one_letter_code
_entity_poly.pdbx_strand_id
1 'polypeptide(L)' 'MSEAFGVSLKVLLADIPLLLLVGGFLGWILARKNFWGKSLVSLLVQLPIVLPPSV' A
#
# COMPACT_ATOMS: atom_id res chain seq x y z
N MET A 1 -17.12 -6.18 -21.99
CA MET A 1 -16.56 -7.05 -20.92
C MET A 1 -15.05 -7.25 -21.08
N SER A 2 -14.54 -7.43 -22.31
CA SER A 2 -13.10 -7.49 -22.61
C SER A 2 -12.32 -6.22 -22.25
N GLU A 3 -12.91 -5.04 -22.42
CA GLU A 3 -12.21 -3.76 -22.12
C GLU A 3 -11.91 -3.58 -20.64
N ALA A 4 -12.87 -3.89 -19.76
CA ALA A 4 -12.67 -3.84 -18.31
C ALA A 4 -11.53 -4.78 -17.86
N PHE A 5 -11.44 -5.97 -18.45
CA PHE A 5 -10.36 -6.91 -18.20
C PHE A 5 -8.99 -6.33 -18.62
N GLY A 6 -8.92 -5.70 -19.79
CA GLY A 6 -7.69 -5.05 -20.27
C GLY A 6 -7.23 -3.89 -19.38
N VAL A 7 -8.17 -3.08 -18.88
CA VAL A 7 -7.86 -2.00 -17.93
C VAL A 7 -7.36 -2.55 -16.60
N SER A 8 -8.04 -3.53 -16.02
CA SER A 8 -7.62 -4.15 -14.77
C SER A 8 -6.21 -4.74 -14.86
N LEU A 9 -5.86 -5.38 -15.98
CA LEU A 9 -4.51 -5.94 -16.18
C LEU A 9 -3.43 -4.85 -16.24
N LYS A 10 -3.71 -3.74 -16.91
CA LYS A 10 -2.80 -2.57 -16.98
C LYS A 10 -2.57 -1.96 -15.61
N VAL A 11 -3.65 -1.76 -14.85
CA VAL A 11 -3.59 -1.23 -13.47
C VAL A 11 -2.76 -2.17 -12.61
N LEU A 12 -3.02 -3.48 -12.65
CA LEU A 12 -2.28 -4.47 -11.88
C LEU A 12 -0.79 -4.51 -12.22
N LEU A 13 -0.43 -4.40 -13.50
CA LEU A 13 0.97 -4.34 -13.95
C LEU A 13 1.71 -3.09 -13.44
N ALA A 14 1.02 -1.98 -13.23
CA ALA A 14 1.59 -0.76 -12.67
C ALA A 14 1.64 -0.80 -11.13
N ASP A 15 0.57 -1.28 -10.50
CA ASP A 15 0.41 -1.25 -9.05
C ASP A 15 1.28 -2.29 -8.35
N ILE A 16 1.44 -3.49 -8.90
CA ILE A 16 2.23 -4.55 -8.23
C ILE A 16 3.68 -4.11 -7.99
N PRO A 17 4.44 -3.63 -8.99
CA PRO A 17 5.80 -3.15 -8.76
C PRO A 17 5.85 -1.99 -7.77
N LEU A 18 4.88 -1.07 -7.84
CA LEU A 18 4.82 0.07 -6.94
C LEU A 18 4.59 -0.36 -5.49
N LEU A 19 3.63 -1.25 -5.25
CA LEU A 19 3.34 -1.83 -3.94
C LEU A 19 4.52 -2.63 -3.40
N LEU A 20 5.20 -3.39 -4.26
CA LEU A 20 6.33 -4.22 -3.86
C LEU A 20 7.53 -3.35 -3.45
N LEU A 21 7.82 -2.29 -4.21
CA LEU A 21 8.90 -1.37 -3.89
C LEU A 21 8.56 -0.48 -2.68
N VAL A 22 7.46 0.25 -2.74
CA VAL A 22 7.10 1.24 -1.70
C VAL A 22 6.59 0.56 -0.45
N GLY A 23 5.61 -0.35 -0.59
CA GLY A 23 5.04 -1.09 0.53
C GLY A 23 6.06 -2.04 1.17
N GLY A 24 6.84 -2.75 0.35
CA GLY A 24 7.91 -3.62 0.85
C GLY A 24 8.99 -2.84 1.62
N PHE A 25 9.44 -1.70 1.08
CA PHE A 25 10.42 -0.84 1.75
C PHE A 25 9.91 -0.25 3.06
N LEU A 26 8.70 0.32 3.07
CA LEU A 26 8.06 0.84 4.28
C LEU A 26 7.86 -0.25 5.34
N GLY A 27 7.37 -1.42 4.92
CA GLY A 27 7.23 -2.59 5.80
C GLY A 27 8.57 -3.02 6.40
N TRP A 28 9.64 -3.04 5.61
CA TRP A 28 10.98 -3.36 6.10
C TRP A 28 11.49 -2.33 7.12
N ILE A 29 11.31 -1.03 6.87
CA ILE A 29 11.67 0.04 7.82
C ILE A 29 10.91 -0.13 9.12
N LEU A 30 9.58 -0.29 9.05
CA LEU A 30 8.74 -0.43 10.23
C LEU A 30 9.06 -1.70 11.01
N ALA A 31 9.47 -2.79 10.36
CA ALA A 31 9.88 -4.01 11.04
C ALA A 31 11.25 -3.89 11.73
N ARG A 32 12.24 -3.28 11.06
CA ARG A 32 13.66 -3.33 11.49
C ARG A 32 14.12 -2.12 12.29
N LYS A 33 13.52 -0.95 12.08
CA LYS A 33 13.99 0.31 12.68
C LYS A 33 13.04 0.72 13.81
N ASN A 34 13.60 1.29 14.87
CA ASN A 34 12.85 1.98 15.90
C ASN A 34 13.20 3.47 15.83
N PHE A 35 12.22 4.32 15.58
CA PHE A 35 12.39 5.76 15.38
C PHE A 35 11.20 6.50 15.99
N TRP A 36 11.40 7.77 16.34
CA TRP A 36 10.45 8.55 17.14
C TRP A 36 9.04 8.66 16.53
N GLY A 37 8.93 8.75 15.20
CA GLY A 37 7.66 8.83 14.46
C GLY A 37 7.03 7.48 14.07
N LYS A 38 7.57 6.35 14.53
CA LYS A 38 7.17 5.01 14.04
C LYS A 38 5.69 4.70 14.25
N SER A 39 5.13 5.10 15.39
CA SER A 39 3.70 4.87 15.69
C SER A 39 2.79 5.63 14.74
N LEU A 40 3.12 6.90 14.42
CA LEU A 40 2.35 7.71 13.47
C LEU A 40 2.38 7.10 12.07
N VAL A 41 3.57 6.72 11.58
CA VAL A 41 3.70 6.09 10.25
C VAL A 41 2.93 4.76 10.20
N SER A 42 3.02 3.96 11.26
CA SER A 42 2.27 2.70 11.38
C SER A 42 0.76 2.93 11.31
N LEU A 43 0.26 3.96 12.00
CA LEU A 43 -1.16 4.34 11.96
C LEU A 43 -1.58 4.77 10.57
N LEU A 44 -0.82 5.64 9.90
CA LEU A 44 -1.13 6.12 8.54
C LEU A 44 -1.22 4.98 7.53
N VAL A 45 -0.35 3.97 7.63
CA VAL A 45 -0.38 2.80 6.75
C VAL A 45 -1.60 1.92 7.00
N GLN A 46 -2.04 1.79 8.25
CA GLN A 46 -3.20 0.98 8.63
C GLN A 46 -4.53 1.71 8.48
N LEU A 47 -4.50 3.04 8.47
CA LEU A 47 -5.68 3.91 8.46
C LEU A 47 -6.69 3.54 7.35
N PRO A 48 -6.30 3.31 6.09
CA PRO A 48 -7.25 2.98 5.03
C PRO A 48 -8.01 1.66 5.25
N ILE A 49 -7.45 0.75 6.05
CA ILE A 49 -8.07 -0.55 6.37
C ILE A 49 -9.10 -0.40 7.50
N VAL A 50 -8.83 0.50 8.45
CA VAL A 50 -9.77 0.78 9.57
C VAL A 50 -10.86 1.76 9.17
N LEU A 51 -10.63 2.61 8.17
CA LEU A 51 -11.67 3.44 7.59
C LEU A 51 -12.56 2.60 6.67
N PRO A 52 -13.89 2.71 6.76
CA PRO A 52 -14.78 2.08 5.80
C PRO A 52 -14.50 2.64 4.40
N PRO A 53 -14.54 1.84 3.33
CA PRO A 53 -14.19 2.27 1.97
C PRO A 53 -15.17 3.32 1.39
N SER A 54 -16.25 3.62 2.13
CA SER A 54 -17.27 4.58 1.77
C SER A 54 -17.05 5.99 2.32
N VAL A 55 -16.14 6.18 3.29
CA VAL A 55 -15.81 7.50 3.88
C VAL A 55 -14.50 8.02 3.36
#